data_AF-A0A7C2VV18-F1
#
_entry.id   AF-A0A7C2VV18-F1
#
_cell.length_a   1.000
_cell.length_b   1.000
_cell.length_c   1.000
_cell.angle_alpha   90.00
_cell.angle_beta   90.00
_cell.angle_gamma   90.00
#
_symmetry.space_group_name_H-M   'P 1'
#
loop_
_entity.id
_entity.type
_entity.pdbx_description
1 polymer ?
#
loop_
_entity_poly.entity_id
_entity_poly.type
_entity_poly.pdbx_seq_one_letter_code
_entity_poly.pdbx_strand_id
1 'polypeptide(L)'
;SYVTDTPDFWRRAEQPYPKHGGPFTALSYFHHVTFAAEQLIEELGMRPSDFDYVVFHQPNGKFPLRAASQLGFTRDQVLKGLLVPYIGNTYSASALLGLAAVLDDASPGEQILLVSYGSGAGSDAMYIVVQDGVEEKRHLAPKVWDYVKRKKYIDYACYAKWRRMIIGLESK
;
A
#
# COMPACT_ATOMS: atom_id res chain seq x y z
N SER A 1 16.61 -3.13 2.46
CA SER A 1 15.62 -3.08 3.56
C SER A 1 16.07 -2.13 4.64
N TYR A 2 15.15 -1.57 5.43
CA TYR A 2 15.46 -0.72 6.58
C TYR A 2 14.53 -1.05 7.75
N VAL A 3 15.09 -1.33 8.92
CA VAL A 3 14.35 -1.84 10.10
C VAL A 3 14.88 -1.18 11.36
N THR A 4 13.98 -0.79 12.25
CA THR A 4 14.30 -0.28 13.60
C THR A 4 13.29 -0.82 14.62
N ASP A 5 13.66 -0.84 15.91
CA ASP A 5 12.69 -1.05 16.99
C ASP A 5 11.93 0.26 17.25
N THR A 6 10.77 0.40 16.61
CA THR A 6 9.96 1.62 16.60
C THR A 6 8.52 1.27 16.99
N PRO A 7 8.05 1.62 18.21
CA PRO A 7 6.71 1.30 18.69
C PRO A 7 5.67 2.30 18.17
N ASP A 8 5.56 2.47 16.86
CA ASP A 8 4.71 3.48 16.25
C ASP A 8 3.24 3.05 16.11
N PHE A 9 2.97 1.78 15.92
CA PHE A 9 1.63 1.20 15.90
C PHE A 9 1.72 -0.27 16.32
N TRP A 10 0.82 -0.69 17.21
CA TRP A 10 0.83 -2.04 17.75
C TRP A 10 -0.57 -2.47 18.18
N ARG A 11 -0.78 -3.77 18.27
CA ARG A 11 -2.00 -4.35 18.85
C ARG A 11 -1.60 -5.45 19.83
N ARG A 12 -1.88 -5.23 21.12
CA ARG A 12 -1.64 -6.27 22.13
C ARG A 12 -2.54 -7.47 21.88
N ALA A 13 -2.13 -8.63 22.37
CA ALA A 13 -2.96 -9.83 22.34
C ALA A 13 -4.38 -9.51 22.84
N GLU A 14 -5.37 -10.10 22.16
CA GLU A 14 -6.80 -10.01 22.50
C GLU A 14 -7.43 -8.61 22.39
N GLN A 15 -6.68 -7.57 22.04
CA GLN A 15 -7.26 -6.24 21.85
C GLN A 15 -7.99 -6.17 20.49
N PRO A 16 -9.26 -5.73 20.45
CA PRO A 16 -10.01 -5.61 19.20
C PRO A 16 -9.50 -4.47 18.31
N TYR A 17 -8.87 -3.45 18.91
CA TYR A 17 -8.38 -2.27 18.23
C TYR A 17 -6.88 -2.04 18.46
N PRO A 18 -6.16 -1.54 17.46
CA PRO A 18 -4.75 -1.18 17.62
C PRO A 18 -4.58 0.11 18.43
N LYS A 19 -3.35 0.34 18.90
CA LYS A 19 -2.86 1.62 19.38
C LYS A 19 -1.86 2.18 18.38
N HIS A 20 -1.75 3.50 18.32
CA HIS A 20 -0.82 4.20 17.44
C HIS A 20 -0.23 5.41 18.14
N GLY A 21 1.01 5.77 17.79
CA GLY A 21 1.75 6.91 18.32
C GLY A 21 1.32 8.27 17.75
N GLY A 22 0.10 8.37 17.20
CA GLY A 22 -0.40 9.60 16.59
C GLY A 22 0.52 10.09 15.45
N PRO A 23 1.01 11.34 15.48
CA PRO A 23 1.95 11.87 14.50
C PRO A 23 3.24 11.04 14.34
N PHE A 24 3.68 10.34 15.39
CA PHE A 24 4.88 9.52 15.35
C PHE A 24 4.77 8.35 14.36
N THR A 25 3.57 7.78 14.17
CA THR A 25 3.30 6.77 13.13
C THR A 25 3.56 7.30 11.73
N ALA A 26 3.23 8.57 11.47
CA ALA A 26 3.52 9.19 10.19
C ALA A 26 5.04 9.38 10.00
N LEU A 27 5.75 9.86 11.04
CA LEU A 27 7.20 10.04 10.99
C LEU A 27 7.92 8.71 10.74
N SER A 28 7.53 7.65 11.45
CA SER A 28 8.08 6.31 11.25
C SER A 28 7.84 5.82 9.82
N TYR A 29 6.62 5.94 9.30
CA TYR A 29 6.30 5.57 7.92
C TYR A 29 7.21 6.29 6.92
N PHE A 30 7.28 7.63 6.97
CA PHE A 30 8.06 8.38 5.97
C PHE A 30 9.54 8.04 6.07
N HIS A 31 10.09 8.01 7.29
CA HIS A 31 11.50 7.67 7.52
C HIS A 31 11.88 6.31 6.93
N HIS A 32 11.11 5.26 7.21
CA HIS A 32 11.46 3.91 6.75
C HIS A 32 11.21 3.72 5.25
N VAL A 33 10.11 4.27 4.72
CA VAL A 33 9.75 4.13 3.32
C VAL A 33 10.71 4.90 2.41
N THR A 34 11.01 6.17 2.74
CA THR A 34 11.91 6.96 1.90
C THR A 34 13.34 6.44 1.98
N PHE A 35 13.83 6.09 3.18
CA PHE A 35 15.18 5.54 3.32
C PHE A 35 15.36 4.23 2.54
N ALA A 36 14.42 3.28 2.67
CA ALA A 36 14.51 2.02 1.93
C ALA A 36 14.46 2.23 0.41
N ALA A 37 13.64 3.18 -0.07
CA ALA A 37 13.55 3.53 -1.48
C ALA A 37 14.85 4.19 -1.98
N GLU A 38 15.36 5.20 -1.26
CA GLU A 38 16.60 5.93 -1.60
C GLU A 38 17.79 4.99 -1.70
N GLN A 39 17.97 4.10 -0.71
CA GLN A 39 19.06 3.13 -0.72
C GLN A 39 18.99 2.21 -1.94
N LEU A 40 17.81 1.68 -2.29
CA LEU A 40 17.68 0.82 -3.46
C LEU A 40 17.93 1.59 -4.77
N ILE A 41 17.42 2.82 -4.89
CA ILE A 41 17.63 3.66 -6.07
C ILE A 41 19.13 3.97 -6.24
N GLU A 42 19.83 4.28 -5.15
CA GLU A 42 21.27 4.53 -5.12
C GLU A 42 22.07 3.29 -5.49
N GLU A 43 21.76 2.13 -4.90
CA GLU A 43 22.41 0.84 -5.20
C GLU A 43 22.27 0.45 -6.68
N LEU A 44 21.13 0.77 -7.29
CA LEU A 44 20.87 0.51 -8.71
C LEU A 44 21.53 1.57 -9.64
N GLY A 45 22.03 2.68 -9.09
CA GLY A 45 22.55 3.80 -9.88
C GLY A 45 21.46 4.47 -10.75
N MET A 46 20.21 4.42 -10.29
CA MET A 46 19.03 4.86 -11.04
C MET A 46 18.51 6.19 -10.52
N ARG A 47 17.54 6.76 -11.23
CA ARG A 47 16.79 7.96 -10.83
C ARG A 47 15.30 7.63 -10.75
N PRO A 48 14.51 8.40 -10.00
CA PRO A 48 13.06 8.24 -9.95
C PRO A 48 12.38 8.27 -11.33
N SER A 49 12.95 9.00 -12.29
CA SER A 49 12.46 9.08 -13.67
C SER A 49 12.66 7.81 -14.50
N ASP A 50 13.50 6.88 -14.02
CA ASP A 50 13.83 5.66 -14.74
C ASP A 50 12.85 4.51 -14.42
N PHE A 51 11.92 4.72 -13.45
CA PHE A 51 10.83 3.79 -13.15
C PHE A 51 9.53 4.25 -13.84
N ASP A 52 8.75 3.31 -14.38
CA ASP A 52 7.43 3.60 -14.94
C ASP A 52 6.36 3.69 -13.86
N TYR A 53 6.51 2.90 -12.78
CA TYR A 53 5.59 2.91 -11.64
C TYR A 53 6.30 2.84 -10.31
N VAL A 54 5.64 3.39 -9.29
CA VAL A 54 6.06 3.24 -7.90
C VAL A 54 4.86 2.92 -7.02
N VAL A 55 5.00 1.90 -6.18
CA VAL A 55 3.96 1.42 -5.28
C VAL A 55 4.49 1.45 -3.84
N PHE A 56 4.01 2.41 -3.07
CA PHE A 56 4.26 2.46 -1.62
C PHE A 56 3.16 1.73 -0.85
N HIS A 57 3.45 1.26 0.37
CA HIS A 57 2.42 0.90 1.35
C HIS A 57 1.45 2.08 1.57
N GLN A 58 0.15 1.80 1.71
CA GLN A 58 -0.89 2.83 1.60
C GLN A 58 -1.76 2.90 2.86
N PRO A 59 -1.28 3.58 3.93
CA PRO A 59 -2.08 3.72 5.15
C PRO A 59 -3.28 4.66 4.94
N ASN A 60 -3.18 5.58 3.98
CA ASN A 60 -4.25 6.46 3.50
C ASN A 60 -3.89 7.02 2.11
N GLY A 61 -4.82 7.72 1.46
CA GLY A 61 -4.61 8.23 0.09
C GLY A 61 -3.56 9.33 -0.08
N LYS A 62 -3.08 9.96 1.00
CA LYS A 62 -2.10 11.07 0.95
C LYS A 62 -0.66 10.60 1.11
N PHE A 63 -0.43 9.56 1.90
CA PHE A 63 0.92 9.13 2.29
C PHE A 63 1.76 8.62 1.13
N PRO A 64 1.27 7.70 0.27
CA PRO A 64 2.01 7.25 -0.91
C PRO A 64 2.40 8.40 -1.84
N LEU A 65 1.47 9.34 -2.07
CA LEU A 65 1.71 10.52 -2.92
C LEU A 65 2.76 11.46 -2.31
N ARG A 66 2.75 11.63 -0.99
CA ARG A 66 3.76 12.45 -0.30
C ARG A 66 5.15 11.78 -0.33
N ALA A 67 5.22 10.47 -0.08
CA ALA A 67 6.48 9.74 -0.16
C ALA A 67 7.06 9.80 -1.59
N ALA A 68 6.22 9.56 -2.59
CA ALA A 68 6.58 9.72 -4.01
C ALA A 68 7.17 11.11 -4.29
N SER A 69 6.48 12.17 -3.86
CA SER A 69 6.93 13.55 -4.05
C SER A 69 8.24 13.87 -3.34
N GLN A 70 8.50 13.32 -2.14
CA GLN A 70 9.76 13.52 -1.42
C GLN A 70 10.94 12.88 -2.15
N LEU A 71 10.68 11.74 -2.78
CA LEU A 71 11.66 10.96 -3.53
C LEU A 71 11.83 11.42 -4.99
N GLY A 72 11.09 12.43 -5.43
CA GLY A 72 11.16 12.94 -6.81
C GLY A 72 10.35 12.18 -7.86
N PHE A 73 9.46 11.27 -7.44
CA PHE A 73 8.50 10.63 -8.34
C PHE A 73 7.33 11.56 -8.67
N THR A 74 6.82 11.42 -9.88
CA THR A 74 5.61 12.09 -10.35
C THR A 74 4.35 11.43 -9.79
N ARG A 75 3.24 12.16 -9.82
CA ARG A 75 1.94 11.63 -9.40
C ARG A 75 1.50 10.43 -10.24
N ASP A 76 1.72 10.48 -11.55
CA ASP A 76 1.22 9.48 -12.49
C ASP A 76 1.85 8.10 -12.28
N GLN A 77 3.14 8.06 -11.91
CA GLN A 77 3.84 6.83 -11.52
C GLN A 77 3.19 6.11 -10.31
N VAL A 78 2.44 6.84 -9.47
CA VAL A 78 1.78 6.29 -8.26
C VAL A 78 0.33 5.89 -8.52
N LEU A 79 -0.39 6.66 -9.36
CA LEU A 79 -1.85 6.60 -9.43
C LEU A 79 -2.39 5.21 -9.79
N LYS A 80 -1.68 4.47 -10.63
CA LYS A 80 -2.08 3.13 -11.06
C LYS A 80 -2.18 2.15 -9.88
N GLY A 81 -1.20 2.20 -8.98
CA GLY A 81 -1.16 1.37 -7.79
C GLY A 81 -1.98 1.91 -6.61
N LEU A 82 -2.48 3.15 -6.66
CA LEU A 82 -3.13 3.81 -5.52
C LEU A 82 -4.58 3.33 -5.30
N LEU A 83 -4.75 2.34 -4.42
CA LEU A 83 -6.03 1.68 -4.16
C LEU A 83 -6.70 2.08 -2.84
N VAL A 84 -5.92 2.53 -1.85
CA VAL A 84 -6.45 2.88 -0.52
C VAL A 84 -7.64 3.86 -0.52
N PRO A 85 -7.80 4.83 -1.46
CA PRO A 85 -8.99 5.68 -1.48
C PRO A 85 -10.29 4.91 -1.77
N TYR A 86 -10.21 3.70 -2.31
CA TYR A 86 -11.34 2.90 -2.78
C TYR A 86 -11.63 1.70 -1.89
N ILE A 87 -10.61 1.11 -1.25
CA ILE A 87 -10.75 -0.12 -0.46
C ILE A 87 -10.26 0.02 0.99
N GLY A 88 -9.69 1.16 1.38
CA GLY A 88 -9.11 1.36 2.71
C GLY A 88 -7.77 0.66 2.89
N ASN A 89 -7.23 0.73 4.12
CA ASN A 89 -5.93 0.16 4.46
C ASN A 89 -6.07 -1.35 4.73
N THR A 90 -5.48 -2.17 3.88
CA THR A 90 -5.47 -3.64 3.98
C THR A 90 -4.19 -4.21 4.62
N TYR A 91 -3.45 -3.36 5.34
CA TYR A 91 -2.20 -3.69 6.04
C TYR A 91 -1.19 -4.39 5.12
N SER A 92 -0.80 -5.63 5.42
CA SER A 92 0.22 -6.37 4.68
C SER A 92 -0.12 -6.53 3.19
N ALA A 93 -1.41 -6.57 2.84
CA ALA A 93 -1.84 -6.68 1.44
C ALA A 93 -1.77 -5.34 0.68
N SER A 94 -1.57 -4.20 1.36
CA SER A 94 -1.72 -2.88 0.75
C SER A 94 -0.75 -2.63 -0.41
N ALA A 95 0.54 -2.91 -0.21
CA ALA A 95 1.54 -2.74 -1.26
C ALA A 95 1.36 -3.78 -2.39
N LEU A 96 1.03 -5.02 -2.04
CA LEU A 96 0.86 -6.10 -3.02
C LEU A 96 -0.39 -5.92 -3.89
N LEU A 97 -1.49 -5.41 -3.33
CA LEU A 97 -2.67 -5.05 -4.13
C LEU A 97 -2.35 -3.90 -5.09
N GLY A 98 -1.56 -2.93 -4.64
CA GLY A 98 -1.08 -1.87 -5.52
C GLY A 98 -0.22 -2.40 -6.67
N LEU A 99 0.68 -3.34 -6.38
CA LEU A 99 1.48 -4.02 -7.41
C LEU A 99 0.58 -4.78 -8.40
N ALA A 100 -0.40 -5.54 -7.91
CA ALA A 100 -1.34 -6.26 -8.77
C ALA A 100 -2.11 -5.30 -9.71
N ALA A 101 -2.54 -4.14 -9.20
CA ALA A 101 -3.21 -3.13 -10.01
C ALA A 101 -2.29 -2.48 -11.07
N VAL A 102 -0.99 -2.41 -10.81
CA VAL A 102 0.01 -2.00 -11.82
C VAL A 102 0.17 -3.09 -12.88
N LEU A 103 0.36 -4.34 -12.48
CA LEU A 103 0.55 -5.48 -13.40
C LEU A 103 -0.66 -5.75 -14.31
N ASP A 104 -1.86 -5.37 -13.87
CA ASP A 104 -3.08 -5.41 -14.67
C ASP A 104 -3.01 -4.55 -15.96
N ASP A 105 -2.10 -3.57 -16.02
CA ASP A 105 -1.97 -2.64 -17.15
C ASP A 105 -0.52 -2.48 -17.68
N ALA A 106 0.51 -2.86 -16.91
CA ALA A 106 1.92 -2.61 -17.26
C ALA A 106 2.45 -3.45 -18.45
N SER A 107 3.25 -2.87 -19.33
CA SER A 107 3.84 -3.55 -20.49
C SER A 107 5.18 -4.23 -20.16
N PRO A 108 5.59 -5.27 -20.92
CA PRO A 108 6.92 -5.83 -20.78
C PRO A 108 8.03 -4.78 -20.92
N GLY A 109 9.07 -4.90 -20.10
CA GLY A 109 10.17 -3.95 -20.01
C GLY A 109 9.94 -2.77 -19.06
N GLU A 110 8.68 -2.51 -18.65
CA GLU A 110 8.39 -1.45 -17.69
C GLU A 110 8.97 -1.77 -16.30
N GLN A 111 9.42 -0.73 -15.61
CA GLN A 111 10.18 -0.79 -14.37
C GLN A 111 9.34 -0.32 -13.19
N ILE A 112 9.25 -1.15 -12.15
CA ILE A 112 8.41 -0.91 -10.98
C ILE A 112 9.28 -0.87 -9.72
N LEU A 113 9.12 0.18 -8.94
CA LEU A 113 9.60 0.24 -7.56
C LEU A 113 8.46 -0.09 -6.60
N LEU A 114 8.58 -1.19 -5.85
CA LEU A 114 7.66 -1.56 -4.77
C LEU A 114 8.32 -1.27 -3.42
N VAL A 115 7.64 -0.56 -2.52
CA VAL A 115 8.15 -0.26 -1.18
C VAL A 115 7.11 -0.60 -0.13
N SER A 116 7.42 -1.61 0.69
CA SER A 116 6.56 -2.08 1.77
C SER A 116 6.71 -1.21 3.02
N TYR A 117 5.78 -1.35 3.96
CA TYR A 117 5.95 -0.83 5.31
C TYR A 117 5.13 -1.66 6.29
N GLY A 118 5.73 -1.96 7.43
CA GLY A 118 5.06 -2.52 8.58
C GLY A 118 5.50 -1.79 9.84
N SER A 119 4.54 -1.30 10.63
CA SER A 119 4.82 -0.69 11.93
C SER A 119 5.47 -1.68 12.89
N GLY A 120 6.35 -1.19 13.76
CA GLY A 120 7.24 -1.98 14.61
C GLY A 120 8.74 -1.65 14.58
N ALA A 121 9.39 -1.11 13.56
CA ALA A 121 8.96 -0.87 12.18
C ALA A 121 10.01 -1.30 11.15
N GLY A 122 9.56 -1.69 9.97
CA GLY A 122 10.40 -2.13 8.85
C GLY A 122 9.83 -1.78 7.49
N SER A 123 10.72 -1.63 6.51
CA SER A 123 10.40 -1.33 5.11
C SER A 123 11.36 -2.08 4.17
N ASP A 124 10.80 -2.72 3.16
CA ASP A 124 11.53 -3.40 2.09
C ASP A 124 11.23 -2.70 0.76
N ALA A 125 12.27 -2.33 0.04
CA ALA A 125 12.17 -1.86 -1.34
C ALA A 125 12.56 -3.00 -2.29
N MET A 126 11.83 -3.13 -3.39
CA MET A 126 12.05 -4.13 -4.43
C MET A 126 11.98 -3.47 -5.80
N TYR A 127 12.93 -3.80 -6.67
CA TYR A 127 12.93 -3.42 -8.07
C TYR A 127 12.44 -4.60 -8.90
N ILE A 128 11.40 -4.35 -9.70
CA ILE A 128 10.72 -5.37 -10.49
C ILE A 128 10.71 -4.90 -11.95
N VAL A 129 11.21 -5.75 -12.85
CA VAL A 129 11.11 -5.53 -14.30
C VAL A 129 10.01 -6.43 -14.83
N VAL A 130 8.99 -5.83 -15.45
CA VAL A 130 7.88 -6.57 -16.06
C VAL A 130 8.41 -7.39 -17.23
N GLN A 131 8.05 -8.67 -17.28
CA GLN A 131 8.47 -9.60 -18.33
C GLN A 131 7.28 -9.97 -19.23
N ASP A 132 7.55 -10.49 -20.42
CA ASP A 132 6.57 -10.84 -21.46
C ASP A 132 5.42 -11.73 -20.96
N GLY A 133 5.69 -12.59 -19.97
CA GLY A 133 4.68 -13.45 -19.36
C GLY A 133 3.47 -12.68 -18.79
N VAL A 134 3.60 -11.37 -18.51
CA VAL A 134 2.47 -10.55 -18.04
C VAL A 134 1.31 -10.55 -19.04
N GLU A 135 1.59 -10.58 -20.35
CA GLU A 135 0.54 -10.49 -21.38
C GLU A 135 -0.36 -11.73 -21.38
N GLU A 136 0.25 -12.91 -21.26
CA GLU A 136 -0.48 -14.18 -21.17
C GLU A 136 -1.18 -14.33 -19.81
N LYS A 137 -0.48 -14.00 -18.71
CA LYS A 137 -0.97 -14.27 -17.35
C LYS A 137 -2.04 -13.28 -16.88
N ARG A 138 -2.02 -12.03 -17.35
CA ARG A 138 -2.95 -10.96 -16.93
C ARG A 138 -4.41 -11.34 -17.08
N HIS A 139 -4.74 -12.14 -18.10
CA HIS A 139 -6.13 -12.49 -18.42
C HIS A 139 -6.59 -13.82 -17.81
N LEU A 140 -5.74 -14.50 -17.03
CA LEU A 140 -6.10 -15.76 -16.37
C LEU A 140 -6.96 -15.56 -15.11
N ALA A 141 -7.10 -14.33 -14.63
CA ALA A 141 -7.94 -13.97 -13.49
C ALA A 141 -8.63 -12.61 -13.72
N PRO A 142 -9.74 -12.31 -13.01
CA PRO A 142 -10.30 -10.97 -13.00
C PRO A 142 -9.30 -9.94 -12.47
N LYS A 143 -9.32 -8.73 -13.03
CA LYS A 143 -8.45 -7.63 -12.63
C LYS A 143 -8.81 -7.11 -11.24
N VAL A 144 -7.88 -6.42 -10.58
CA VAL A 144 -8.12 -5.78 -9.27
C VAL A 144 -9.36 -4.90 -9.31
N TRP A 145 -9.50 -4.08 -10.36
CA TRP A 145 -10.63 -3.17 -10.49
C TRP A 145 -11.98 -3.87 -10.72
N ASP A 146 -12.00 -5.09 -11.22
CA ASP A 146 -13.23 -5.88 -11.34
C ASP A 146 -13.76 -6.23 -9.93
N TYR A 147 -12.88 -6.63 -9.01
CA TYR A 147 -13.23 -6.87 -7.61
C TYR A 147 -13.67 -5.58 -6.90
N VAL A 148 -12.95 -4.48 -7.10
CA VAL A 148 -13.28 -3.18 -6.46
C VAL A 148 -14.64 -2.65 -6.93
N LYS A 149 -14.99 -2.88 -8.20
CA LYS A 149 -16.29 -2.47 -8.77
C LYS A 149 -17.42 -3.43 -8.35
N ARG A 150 -17.11 -4.70 -8.04
CA ARG A 150 -18.06 -5.69 -7.52
C ARG A 150 -18.39 -5.47 -6.04
N LYS A 151 -18.85 -4.27 -5.68
CA LYS A 151 -19.29 -3.90 -4.33
C LYS A 151 -20.76 -3.51 -4.29
N LYS A 152 -21.37 -3.63 -3.12
CA LYS A 152 -22.67 -3.02 -2.79
C LYS A 152 -22.45 -1.98 -1.70
N TYR A 153 -22.93 -0.77 -1.93
CA TYR A 153 -22.92 0.26 -0.90
C TYR A 153 -23.93 -0.11 0.18
N ILE A 154 -23.55 0.13 1.43
CA ILE A 154 -24.39 -0.01 2.62
C ILE A 154 -24.42 1.32 3.35
N ASP A 155 -25.50 1.59 4.07
CA ASP A 155 -25.56 2.74 4.97
C ASP A 155 -24.75 2.51 6.25
N TYR A 156 -24.57 3.59 7.01
CA TYR A 156 -23.81 3.57 8.25
C TYR A 156 -24.48 2.72 9.34
N ALA A 157 -25.82 2.63 9.38
CA ALA A 157 -26.52 1.83 10.37
C ALA A 157 -26.27 0.33 10.15
N CYS A 158 -26.29 -0.11 8.90
CA CYS A 158 -25.93 -1.46 8.49
C CYS A 158 -24.46 -1.77 8.86
N TYR A 159 -23.54 -0.85 8.55
CA TYR A 159 -22.14 -0.96 8.95
C TYR A 159 -21.97 -1.08 10.47
N ALA A 160 -22.59 -0.19 11.24
CA ALA A 160 -22.49 -0.15 12.70
C ALA A 160 -23.07 -1.43 13.33
N LYS A 161 -24.18 -1.94 12.81
CA LYS A 161 -24.77 -3.22 13.21
C LYS A 161 -23.80 -4.39 12.94
N TRP A 162 -23.28 -4.50 11.72
CA TRP A 162 -22.36 -5.58 11.34
C TRP A 162 -21.02 -5.54 12.10
N ARG A 163 -20.53 -4.33 12.41
CA ARG A 163 -19.33 -4.11 13.22
C ARG A 163 -19.56 -4.21 14.73
N ARG A 164 -20.79 -4.52 15.17
CA ARG A 164 -21.18 -4.62 16.58
C ARG A 164 -20.85 -3.35 17.39
N MET A 165 -21.03 -2.19 16.75
CA MET A 165 -20.82 -0.88 17.38
C MET A 165 -22.06 -0.41 18.18
N ILE A 166 -23.22 -1.03 17.96
CA ILE A 166 -24.46 -0.72 18.68
C ILE A 166 -24.50 -1.54 19.96
N ILE A 167 -24.27 -0.89 21.09
CA ILE A 167 -24.29 -1.50 22.42
C ILE A 167 -25.75 -1.60 22.89
N GLY A 168 -26.18 -2.76 23.38
CA GLY A 168 -27.54 -2.98 23.92
C GLY A 168 -28.51 -3.76 23.01
N LEU A 169 -28.07 -4.21 21.82
CA LEU A 169 -28.81 -5.20 21.03
C LEU A 169 -28.25 -6.59 21.36
N GLU A 170 -28.93 -7.33 22.25
CA GLU A 170 -28.72 -8.77 22.34
C GLU A 170 -29.17 -9.40 21.01
N SER A 171 -28.22 -9.96 20.27
CA SER A 171 -28.53 -10.84 19.15
C SER A 171 -29.25 -12.06 19.70
N LYS A 172 -30.57 -12.14 19.49
CA LYS A 172 -31.33 -13.39 19.56
C LYS A 172 -30.83 -14.37 18.51
#